data_AF-A0A0J9YAJ7-F1
#
_entry.id   AF-A0A0J9YAJ7-F1
#
_cell.length_a   1.000
_cell.length_b   1.000
_cell.length_c   1.000
_cell.angle_alpha   90.00
_cell.angle_beta   90.00
_cell.angle_gamma   90.00
#
_symmetry.space_group_name_H-M   'P 1'
#
loop_
_entity.id
_entity.type
_entity.pdbx_description
1 polymer ?
#
loop_
_entity_poly.entity_id
_entity_poly.type
_entity_poly.pdbx_seq_one_letter_code
_entity_poly.pdbx_strand_id
1 'polypeptide(L)'
;MNVTEVLDNNSTTNLENTGTDLYLFILPIIVIFGLCGNVISLVTIFHSRLREISANLYLIVLTTSDSVFLLGLLLILFKLDFITYHFCVIIEYILSTSSYISSWSVAALTIERYLAIAYPLKHARVTLYLFANIFKVK
;
A
#
# COMPACT_ATOMS: atom_id res chain seq x y z
N MET A 1 14.47 6.62 45.80
CA MET A 1 13.56 6.71 44.65
C MET A 1 13.06 8.14 44.60
N ASN A 2 13.45 8.91 43.58
CA ASN A 2 13.22 10.35 43.56
C ASN A 2 11.84 10.66 42.98
N VAL A 3 11.11 11.62 43.53
CA VAL A 3 9.73 11.96 43.10
C VAL A 3 9.69 12.42 41.63
N THR A 4 10.78 13.00 41.14
CA THR A 4 10.94 13.42 39.74
C THR A 4 11.03 12.23 38.78
N GLU A 5 11.71 11.14 39.16
CA GLU A 5 11.77 9.92 38.33
C GLU A 5 10.40 9.24 38.21
N VAL A 6 9.53 9.37 39.23
CA VAL A 6 8.18 8.78 39.28
C VAL A 6 7.15 9.57 38.45
N LEU A 7 7.42 10.84 38.12
CA LEU A 7 6.55 11.63 37.25
C LEU A 7 6.88 11.41 35.78
N ASP A 8 8.17 11.27 35.42
CA ASP A 8 8.60 11.07 34.03
C ASP A 8 8.18 9.70 33.49
N ASN A 9 8.37 8.63 34.25
CA ASN A 9 7.96 7.26 33.87
C ASN A 9 6.42 7.10 33.85
N ASN A 10 5.66 7.80 34.70
CA ASN A 10 4.19 7.77 34.64
C ASN A 10 3.67 8.60 33.45
N SER A 11 4.31 9.73 33.12
CA SER A 11 3.91 10.55 31.96
C SER A 11 4.23 9.86 30.63
N THR A 12 5.40 9.22 30.52
CA THR A 12 5.79 8.44 29.34
C THR A 12 4.89 7.22 29.14
N THR A 13 4.60 6.46 30.19
CA THR A 13 3.69 5.30 30.10
C THR A 13 2.25 5.69 29.73
N ASN A 14 1.72 6.80 30.24
CA ASN A 14 0.38 7.27 29.86
C ASN A 14 0.32 7.74 28.40
N LEU A 15 1.39 8.37 27.90
CA LEU A 15 1.49 8.76 26.48
C LEU A 15 1.57 7.53 25.56
N GLU A 16 2.39 6.54 25.92
CA GLU A 16 2.54 5.28 25.18
C GLU A 16 1.25 4.46 25.17
N ASN A 17 0.55 4.36 26.30
CA ASN A 17 -0.73 3.67 26.40
C ASN A 17 -1.81 4.36 25.54
N THR A 18 -1.92 5.69 25.64
CA THR A 18 -2.88 6.46 24.82
C THR A 18 -2.58 6.29 23.32
N GLY A 19 -1.31 6.32 22.93
CA GLY A 19 -0.91 6.11 21.54
C GLY A 19 -1.23 4.70 21.03
N THR A 20 -1.00 3.69 21.86
CA THR A 20 -1.27 2.29 21.53
C THR A 20 -2.78 2.03 21.40
N ASP A 21 -3.58 2.59 22.30
CA ASP A 21 -5.05 2.49 22.27
C ASP A 21 -5.65 3.14 21.01
N LEU A 22 -5.16 4.33 20.65
CA LEU A 22 -5.55 4.99 19.41
C LEU A 22 -5.16 4.17 18.18
N TYR A 23 -3.95 3.59 18.16
CA TYR A 23 -3.47 2.78 17.06
C TYR A 23 -4.34 1.53 16.86
N LEU A 24 -4.72 0.87 17.96
CA LEU A 24 -5.58 -0.31 17.95
C LEU A 24 -6.99 -0.02 17.39
N PHE A 25 -7.46 1.22 17.52
CA PHE A 25 -8.77 1.64 17.01
C PHE A 25 -8.71 2.17 15.56
N ILE A 26 -7.66 2.92 15.20
CA ILE A 26 -7.51 3.53 13.88
C ILE A 26 -7.15 2.49 12.81
N LEU A 27 -6.28 1.53 13.16
CA LEU A 27 -5.79 0.51 12.23
C LEU A 27 -6.90 -0.35 11.60
N PRO A 28 -7.87 -0.93 12.34
CA PRO A 28 -8.98 -1.67 11.73
C PRO A 28 -9.85 -0.80 10.83
N ILE A 29 -10.07 0.47 11.19
CA ILE A 29 -10.84 1.40 10.35
C ILE A 29 -10.13 1.62 9.02
N ILE A 30 -8.82 1.87 9.04
CA ILE A 30 -8.00 2.01 7.84
C ILE A 30 -8.04 0.72 7.00
N VAL A 31 -7.94 -0.44 7.63
CA VAL A 31 -7.97 -1.73 6.92
C VAL A 31 -9.32 -1.95 6.22
N ILE A 32 -10.44 -1.71 6.90
CA ILE A 32 -11.78 -1.89 6.32
C ILE A 32 -12.01 -0.90 5.17
N PHE A 33 -11.74 0.39 5.40
CA PHE A 33 -11.92 1.41 4.37
C PHE A 33 -10.97 1.21 3.19
N GLY A 34 -9.72 0.88 3.46
CA GLY A 34 -8.70 0.66 2.45
C GLY A 34 -8.99 -0.58 1.59
N LEU A 35 -9.41 -1.71 2.20
CA LEU A 35 -9.81 -2.90 1.45
C LEU A 35 -11.03 -2.61 0.57
N CYS A 36 -12.03 -1.94 1.12
CA CYS A 36 -13.22 -1.54 0.37
C CYS A 36 -12.84 -0.63 -0.82
N GLY A 37 -12.04 0.42 -0.57
CA GLY A 37 -11.58 1.35 -1.59
C GLY A 37 -10.73 0.69 -2.69
N ASN A 38 -9.81 -0.20 -2.31
CA ASN A 38 -8.97 -0.93 -3.27
C ASN A 38 -9.79 -1.90 -4.12
N VAL A 39 -10.75 -2.62 -3.53
CA VAL A 39 -11.65 -3.53 -4.27
C VAL A 39 -12.52 -2.74 -5.26
N ILE A 40 -13.12 -1.63 -4.83
CA ILE A 40 -13.91 -0.76 -5.70
C ILE A 40 -13.05 -0.22 -6.86
N SER A 41 -11.81 0.18 -6.56
CA SER A 41 -10.85 0.65 -7.58
C SER A 41 -10.54 -0.44 -8.60
N LEU A 42 -10.29 -1.67 -8.13
CA LEU A 42 -10.07 -2.83 -8.99
C LEU A 42 -11.27 -3.08 -9.91
N VAL A 43 -12.47 -3.16 -9.34
CA VAL A 43 -13.72 -3.41 -10.09
C VAL A 43 -13.96 -2.31 -11.13
N THR A 44 -13.73 -1.05 -10.76
CA THR A 44 -13.90 0.09 -11.66
C THR A 44 -12.89 0.03 -12.82
N ILE A 45 -11.64 -0.33 -12.53
CA ILE A 45 -10.60 -0.55 -13.53
C ILE A 45 -10.97 -1.69 -14.49
N PHE A 46 -11.48 -2.81 -13.97
CA PHE A 46 -11.91 -3.95 -14.78
C PHE A 46 -13.12 -3.64 -15.66
N HIS A 47 -14.06 -2.84 -15.13
CA HIS A 47 -15.28 -2.46 -15.85
C HIS A 47 -15.02 -1.37 -16.89
N SER A 48 -14.04 -0.49 -16.67
CA SER A 48 -13.73 0.59 -17.59
C SER A 48 -12.93 0.09 -18.80
N ARG A 49 -13.28 0.58 -20.01
CA ARG A 49 -12.56 0.31 -21.27
C ARG A 49 -11.12 0.88 -21.29
N LEU A 50 -10.65 1.41 -20.18
CA LEU A 50 -9.32 2.00 -19.96
C LEU A 50 -8.20 0.96 -19.84
N ARG A 51 -8.51 -0.34 -19.98
CA ARG A 51 -7.54 -1.44 -19.90
C ARG A 51 -6.38 -1.34 -20.91
N GLU A 52 -6.56 -0.60 -22.00
CA GLU A 52 -5.53 -0.42 -23.03
C GLU A 52 -4.46 0.64 -22.69
N ILE A 53 -4.61 1.36 -21.58
CA ILE A 53 -3.69 2.42 -21.20
C ILE A 53 -2.64 1.88 -20.21
N SER A 54 -1.36 2.17 -20.45
CA SER A 54 -0.22 1.84 -19.57
C SER A 54 -0.48 2.20 -18.10
N ALA A 55 -1.10 3.35 -17.85
CA ALA A 55 -1.51 3.83 -16.54
C ALA A 55 -2.38 2.82 -15.77
N ASN A 56 -3.21 2.03 -16.47
CA ASN A 56 -4.09 1.07 -15.83
C ASN A 56 -3.34 -0.11 -15.21
N LEU A 57 -2.24 -0.55 -15.84
CA LEU A 57 -1.39 -1.62 -15.30
C LEU A 57 -0.72 -1.16 -13.99
N TYR A 58 -0.19 0.07 -13.96
CA TYR A 58 0.37 0.64 -12.74
C TYR A 58 -0.68 0.80 -11.63
N LEU A 59 -1.92 1.17 -11.96
CA LEU A 59 -3.02 1.22 -11.00
C LEU A 59 -3.39 -0.15 -10.44
N ILE A 60 -3.38 -1.20 -11.27
CA ILE A 60 -3.62 -2.58 -10.82
C ILE A 60 -2.51 -3.04 -9.86
N VAL A 61 -1.24 -2.78 -10.21
CA VAL A 61 -0.10 -3.12 -9.34
C VAL A 61 -0.17 -2.37 -8.01
N LEU A 62 -0.50 -1.07 -8.06
CA LEU A 62 -0.68 -0.23 -6.87
C LEU A 62 -1.78 -0.78 -5.95
N THR A 63 -3.01 -0.94 -6.48
CA THR A 63 -4.17 -1.43 -5.72
C THR A 63 -4.00 -2.85 -5.21
N THR A 64 -3.27 -3.70 -5.94
CA THR A 64 -2.92 -5.05 -5.48
C THR A 64 -1.92 -5.00 -4.33
N SER A 65 -0.86 -4.19 -4.44
CA SER A 65 0.15 -4.01 -3.39
C SER A 65 -0.47 -3.45 -2.10
N ASP A 66 -1.35 -2.46 -2.23
CA ASP A 66 -2.06 -1.87 -1.08
C ASP A 66 -3.02 -2.90 -0.45
N SER A 67 -3.68 -3.75 -1.24
CA SER A 67 -4.53 -4.83 -0.71
C SER A 67 -3.72 -5.87 0.06
N VAL A 68 -2.54 -6.25 -0.43
CA VAL A 68 -1.61 -7.17 0.25
C VAL A 68 -1.11 -6.56 1.56
N PHE A 69 -0.76 -5.27 1.56
CA PHE A 69 -0.35 -4.54 2.75
C PHE A 69 -1.45 -4.53 3.82
N LEU A 70 -2.68 -4.17 3.45
CA LEU A 70 -3.81 -4.15 4.36
C LEU A 70 -4.21 -5.55 4.87
N LEU A 71 -4.07 -6.58 4.03
CA LEU A 71 -4.28 -7.96 4.45
C LEU A 71 -3.21 -8.40 5.47
N GLY A 72 -1.95 -8.00 5.27
CA GLY A 72 -0.88 -8.21 6.24
C GLY A 72 -1.16 -7.54 7.58
N LEU A 73 -1.66 -6.29 7.57
CA LEU A 73 -2.11 -5.58 8.78
C LEU A 73 -3.31 -6.27 9.45
N LEU A 74 -4.26 -6.80 8.67
CA LEU A 74 -5.39 -7.57 9.20
C LEU A 74 -4.91 -8.83 9.94
N LEU A 75 -3.93 -9.55 9.38
CA LEU A 75 -3.33 -10.72 10.01
C LEU A 75 -2.63 -10.38 11.33
N ILE A 76 -1.94 -9.23 11.39
CA ILE A 76 -1.35 -8.70 12.62
C ILE A 76 -2.44 -8.44 13.68
N LEU A 77 -3.53 -7.79 13.29
CA LEU A 77 -4.61 -7.43 14.20
C LEU A 77 -5.36 -8.67 14.75
N PHE A 78 -5.57 -9.68 13.91
CA PHE A 78 -6.26 -10.90 14.31
C PHE A 78 -5.44 -11.81 15.24
N LYS A 79 -4.17 -11.48 15.52
CA LYS A 79 -3.25 -12.32 16.32
C LYS A 79 -3.34 -13.80 15.94
N LEU A 80 -3.48 -14.10 14.64
CA LEU A 80 -3.52 -15.48 14.16
C LEU A 80 -2.16 -16.11 14.40
N ASP A 81 -2.03 -16.78 15.55
CA ASP A 81 -0.89 -17.53 16.06
C ASP A 81 0.48 -17.11 15.47
N PHE A 82 0.98 -15.97 15.94
CA PHE A 82 2.39 -15.58 15.80
C PHE A 82 3.32 -16.46 16.66
N ILE A 83 2.98 -17.74 16.87
CA ILE A 83 3.76 -18.70 17.66
C ILE A 83 5.13 -18.97 17.00
N THR A 84 5.26 -18.71 15.70
CA THR A 84 6.53 -18.89 14.99
C THR A 84 7.13 -17.54 14.58
N TYR A 85 8.29 -17.19 15.14
CA TYR A 85 9.10 -16.00 14.82
C TYR A 85 9.24 -15.72 13.32
N HIS A 86 9.33 -16.77 12.51
CA HIS A 86 9.42 -16.67 11.05
C HIS A 86 8.23 -15.93 10.41
N PHE A 87 6.99 -16.13 10.87
CA PHE A 87 5.84 -15.45 10.28
C PHE A 87 5.85 -13.94 10.55
N CYS A 88 6.30 -13.52 11.73
CA CYS A 88 6.42 -12.10 12.07
C CYS A 88 7.39 -11.39 11.11
N VAL A 89 8.60 -11.95 10.94
CA VAL A 89 9.62 -11.40 10.05
C VAL A 89 9.15 -11.38 8.58
N ILE A 90 8.47 -12.44 8.13
CA ILE A 90 7.93 -12.51 6.76
C ILE A 90 6.86 -11.46 6.55
N ILE A 91 5.93 -11.29 7.50
CA ILE A 91 4.86 -10.31 7.40
C ILE A 91 5.44 -8.89 7.37
N GLU A 92 6.35 -8.56 8.28
CA GLU A 92 7.02 -7.24 8.30
C GLU A 92 7.78 -6.95 7.00
N TYR A 93 8.43 -7.97 6.44
CA TYR A 93 9.10 -7.87 5.14
C TYR A 93 8.10 -7.61 4.00
N ILE A 94 6.97 -8.31 3.98
CA ILE A 94 5.90 -8.10 3.00
C ILE A 94 5.33 -6.69 3.12
N LEU A 95 5.06 -6.20 4.34
CA LEU A 95 4.54 -4.86 4.57
C LEU A 95 5.49 -3.78 4.06
N SER A 96 6.78 -3.91 4.38
CA SER A 96 7.82 -2.98 3.95
C SER A 96 7.93 -2.96 2.42
N THR A 97 8.01 -4.15 1.82
CA THR A 97 8.12 -4.31 0.37
C THR A 97 6.89 -3.74 -0.35
N SER A 98 5.68 -4.00 0.15
CA SER A 98 4.44 -3.50 -0.43
C SER A 98 4.36 -1.96 -0.37
N SER A 99 4.87 -1.35 0.71
CA SER A 99 4.95 0.11 0.85
C SER A 99 5.87 0.72 -0.20
N TYR A 100 7.05 0.11 -0.41
CA TYR A 100 7.96 0.54 -1.47
C TYR A 100 7.31 0.41 -2.84
N ILE A 101 6.73 -0.75 -3.18
CA ILE A 101 6.07 -0.97 -4.49
C ILE A 101 4.97 0.06 -4.72
N SER A 102 4.16 0.38 -3.70
CA SER A 102 3.12 1.40 -3.77
C SER A 102 3.71 2.77 -4.11
N SER A 103 4.74 3.22 -3.39
CA SER A 103 5.43 4.50 -3.66
C SER A 103 6.01 4.59 -5.09
N TRP A 104 6.67 3.53 -5.57
CA TRP A 104 7.23 3.47 -6.92
C TRP A 104 6.14 3.46 -8.00
N SER A 105 5.02 2.80 -7.73
CA SER A 105 3.87 2.78 -8.64
C SER A 105 3.21 4.15 -8.77
N VAL A 106 3.07 4.90 -7.67
CA VAL A 106 2.57 6.29 -7.69
C VAL A 106 3.52 7.23 -8.45
N ALA A 107 4.84 7.08 -8.25
CA ALA A 107 5.84 7.85 -9.00
C ALA A 107 5.73 7.58 -10.51
N ALA A 108 5.66 6.30 -10.91
CA ALA A 108 5.49 5.91 -12.30
C ALA A 108 4.18 6.46 -12.90
N LEU A 109 3.06 6.37 -12.17
CA LEU A 109 1.78 6.96 -12.58
C LEU A 109 1.85 8.47 -12.81
N THR A 110 2.59 9.16 -11.95
CA THR A 110 2.78 10.62 -12.06
C THR A 110 3.58 10.97 -13.31
N ILE A 111 4.63 10.21 -13.60
CA ILE A 111 5.44 10.36 -14.82
C ILE A 111 4.61 10.10 -16.07
N GLU A 112 3.84 9.01 -16.10
CA GLU A 112 2.96 8.68 -17.23
C GLU A 112 1.94 9.79 -17.48
N ARG A 113 1.30 10.32 -16.43
CA ARG A 113 0.37 11.46 -16.55
C ARG A 113 1.06 12.72 -17.03
N TYR A 114 2.27 13.01 -16.54
CA TYR A 114 3.05 14.17 -16.98
C TYR A 114 3.41 14.07 -18.47
N LEU A 115 3.85 12.91 -18.94
CA LEU A 115 4.15 12.65 -20.35
C LEU A 115 2.92 12.77 -21.25
N ALA A 116 1.75 12.32 -20.78
CA ALA A 116 0.47 12.47 -21.48
C ALA A 116 0.10 13.93 -21.73
N ILE A 117 0.36 14.78 -20.75
CA ILE A 117 0.04 16.20 -20.81
C ILE A 117 1.07 16.96 -21.65
N ALA A 118 2.37 16.68 -21.46
CA ALA A 118 3.45 17.39 -22.12
C ALA A 118 3.64 17.00 -23.59
N TYR A 119 3.35 15.75 -23.98
CA TYR A 119 3.62 15.22 -25.33
C TYR A 119 2.46 14.40 -25.91
N PRO A 120 1.33 15.03 -26.26
CA PRO A 120 0.15 14.34 -26.79
C PRO A 120 0.41 13.53 -28.07
N LEU A 121 1.38 13.94 -28.91
CA LEU A 121 1.71 13.27 -30.20
C LEU A 121 2.72 12.11 -30.10
N LYS A 122 3.49 12.00 -29.00
CA LYS A 122 4.44 10.89 -28.77
C LYS A 122 3.85 9.76 -27.92
N HIS A 123 2.70 10.03 -27.28
CA HIS A 123 2.03 9.12 -26.36
C HIS A 123 1.58 7.80 -26.99
N ALA A 124 1.24 7.81 -28.28
CA ALA A 124 0.94 6.59 -29.03
C ALA A 124 2.16 5.66 -29.14
N ARG A 125 3.38 6.21 -29.21
CA ARG A 125 4.59 5.41 -29.48
C ARG A 125 5.18 4.77 -28.22
N VAL A 126 5.25 5.50 -27.10
CA VAL A 126 5.83 4.98 -25.83
C VAL A 126 4.93 3.90 -25.21
N THR A 127 3.61 4.12 -25.22
CA THR A 127 2.62 3.10 -24.81
C THR A 127 2.77 1.81 -25.63
N LEU A 128 3.03 1.92 -26.95
CA LEU A 128 3.30 0.79 -27.85
C LEU A 128 4.64 0.09 -27.57
N TYR A 129 5.71 0.80 -27.22
CA TYR A 129 7.01 0.19 -26.93
C TYR A 129 7.01 -0.62 -25.63
N LEU A 130 6.33 -0.16 -24.58
CA LEU A 130 6.17 -0.90 -23.32
C LEU A 130 5.23 -2.11 -23.49
N PHE A 131 4.11 -1.95 -24.22
CA PHE A 131 3.23 -3.08 -24.55
C PHE A 131 3.96 -4.14 -25.41
N ALA A 132 4.74 -3.71 -26.41
CA ALA A 132 5.50 -4.63 -27.27
C ALA A 132 6.60 -5.38 -26.50
N ASN A 133 7.17 -4.79 -25.45
CA ASN A 133 8.22 -5.45 -24.66
C ASN A 133 7.63 -6.40 -23.60
N ILE A 134 6.47 -6.07 -23.01
CA ILE A 134 5.79 -6.93 -22.04
C ILE A 134 5.15 -8.15 -22.71
N PHE A 135 4.55 -8.02 -23.90
CA PHE A 135 4.00 -9.17 -24.65
C PHE A 135 5.05 -10.01 -25.37
N LYS A 136 6.28 -9.53 -25.56
CA LYS A 136 7.38 -10.34 -26.12
C LYS A 136 8.04 -11.29 -25.11
N VAL A 137 7.76 -11.13 -23.82
CA VAL A 137 8.27 -12.01 -22.75
C VAL A 137 7.24 -13.10 -22.42
N LYS A 138 6.56 -13.62 -23.45
CA LYS A 138 5.83 -14.89 -23.37
C LYS A 138 5.88 -15.62 -24.70
#